data_AF-A0A526QK77-F1
#
_entry.id   AF-A0A526QK77-F1
#
_cell.length_a   1.000
_cell.length_b   1.000
_cell.length_c   1.000
_cell.angle_alpha   90.00
_cell.angle_beta   90.00
_cell.angle_gamma   90.00
#
_symmetry.space_group_name_H-M   'P 1'
#
loop_
_entity.id
_entity.type
_entity.pdbx_description
1 polymer ?
#
loop_
_entity_poly.entity_id
_entity_poly.type
_entity_poly.pdbx_seq_one_letter_code
_entity_poly.pdbx_strand_id
1 'polypeptide(L)'
;MTAAAAALAAGAGRGARRTALLLAAAQAIIGSAAPIAISLGALAGQYLLGPDKSLATAPVTGFNIGVALGALPAAAIIRQLGQRGGFMTGTVITALGGVVATLALFHPNFWLFPFGLLV
;
A
#
# COMPACT_ATOMS: atom_id res chain seq x y z
N MET A 1 37.60 28.45 7.44
CA MET A 1 36.31 28.17 6.75
C MET A 1 35.99 26.67 6.57
N THR A 2 36.88 25.73 6.91
CA THR A 2 36.70 24.29 6.64
C THR A 2 35.98 23.50 7.75
N ALA A 3 36.18 23.86 9.03
CA ALA A 3 35.57 23.13 10.16
C ALA A 3 34.04 23.29 10.27
N ALA A 4 33.53 24.50 9.98
CA ALA A 4 32.09 24.77 9.99
C ALA A 4 31.35 24.02 8.85
N ALA A 5 31.98 23.93 7.66
CA ALA A 5 31.44 23.16 6.54
C ALA A 5 31.40 21.65 6.83
N ALA A 6 32.43 21.12 7.50
CA ALA A 6 32.45 19.72 7.93
C ALA A 6 31.39 19.41 9.00
N ALA A 7 31.17 20.31 9.96
CA ALA A 7 30.13 20.16 10.98
C ALA A 7 28.71 20.21 10.38
N LEU A 8 28.48 21.11 9.41
CA LEU A 8 27.24 21.18 8.62
C LEU A 8 26.99 19.91 7.80
N ALA A 9 28.02 19.38 7.13
CA ALA A 9 27.95 18.14 6.37
C ALA A 9 27.68 16.92 7.28
N ALA A 10 28.33 16.85 8.45
CA ALA A 10 28.08 15.79 9.44
C ALA A 10 26.68 15.88 10.08
N GLY A 11 26.15 17.09 10.27
CA GLY A 11 24.77 17.33 10.69
C GLY A 11 23.76 16.91 9.62
N ALA A 12 24.01 17.28 8.36
CA ALA A 12 23.20 16.88 7.20
C ALA A 12 23.18 15.36 7.00
N GLY A 13 24.32 14.68 7.17
CA GLY A 13 24.43 13.22 7.08
C GLY A 13 23.60 12.48 8.13
N ARG A 14 23.56 12.98 9.38
CA ARG A 14 22.69 12.43 10.44
C ARG A 14 21.20 12.61 10.12
N GLY A 15 20.81 13.78 9.60
CA GLY A 15 19.44 14.06 9.15
C GLY A 15 18.99 13.18 7.97
N ALA A 16 19.88 12.99 6.99
CA ALA A 16 19.64 12.13 5.83
C ALA A 16 19.46 10.67 6.26
N ARG A 17 20.33 10.15 7.15
CA ARG A 17 20.23 8.77 7.66
C ARG A 17 18.93 8.53 8.42
N ARG A 18 18.49 9.49 9.25
CA ARG A 18 17.20 9.41 9.96
C ARG A 18 16.02 9.39 8.99
N THR A 19 16.03 10.25 7.98
CA THR A 19 14.97 10.31 6.95
C THR A 19 14.91 9.01 6.15
N ALA A 20 16.06 8.46 5.76
CA ALA A 20 16.14 7.20 5.04
C ALA A 20 15.58 6.03 5.86
N LEU A 21 15.90 5.95 7.16
CA LEU A 21 15.35 4.93 8.06
C LEU A 21 13.82 5.04 8.22
N LEU A 22 13.30 6.27 8.36
CA LEU A 22 11.85 6.50 8.43
C LEU A 22 11.15 6.08 7.14
N LEU A 23 11.71 6.44 5.98
CA LEU A 23 11.17 6.02 4.68
C LEU A 23 11.27 4.51 4.50
N ALA A 24 12.36 3.88 4.91
CA ALA A 24 12.52 2.43 4.84
C ALA A 24 11.48 1.70 5.70
N ALA A 25 11.23 2.17 6.93
CA ALA A 25 10.19 1.61 7.79
C ALA A 25 8.79 1.79 7.19
N ALA A 26 8.50 2.97 6.65
CA ALA A 26 7.22 3.24 6.00
C ALA A 26 7.03 2.38 4.73
N GLN A 27 8.09 2.18 3.95
CA GLN A 27 8.09 1.29 2.77
C GLN A 27 7.99 -0.18 3.16
N ALA A 28 8.52 -0.60 4.31
CA ALA A 28 8.32 -1.96 4.80
C ALA A 28 6.84 -2.23 5.12
N ILE A 29 6.15 -1.25 5.73
CA ILE A 29 4.72 -1.34 5.99
C ILE A 29 3.94 -1.42 4.68
N ILE A 30 4.17 -0.49 3.75
CA ILE A 30 3.46 -0.47 2.46
C ILE A 30 3.80 -1.70 1.61
N GLY A 31 5.07 -2.12 1.60
CA GLY A 31 5.54 -3.30 0.89
C GLY A 31 4.95 -4.61 1.41
N SER A 32 4.48 -4.64 2.67
CA SER A 32 3.77 -5.80 3.22
C SER A 32 2.35 -5.98 2.68
N ALA A 33 1.75 -4.95 2.06
CA ALA A 33 0.38 -5.01 1.58
C ALA A 33 0.15 -6.12 0.54
N ALA A 34 1.05 -6.26 -0.45
CA ALA A 34 0.96 -7.29 -1.48
C ALA A 34 1.01 -8.73 -0.91
N PRO A 35 2.01 -9.13 -0.10
CA PRO A 35 2.03 -10.47 0.47
C PRO A 35 0.88 -10.74 1.45
N ILE A 36 0.40 -9.74 2.19
CA ILE A 36 -0.81 -9.87 3.04
C ILE A 36 -2.05 -10.09 2.16
N ALA A 37 -2.24 -9.29 1.11
CA ALA A 37 -3.35 -9.41 0.17
C ALA A 37 -3.37 -10.79 -0.51
N ILE A 38 -2.23 -11.31 -0.92
CA ILE A 38 -2.13 -12.63 -1.54
C ILE A 38 -2.44 -13.74 -0.53
N SER A 39 -1.81 -13.70 0.65
CA SER A 39 -1.95 -14.76 1.65
C SER A 39 -3.34 -14.78 2.28
N LEU A 40 -3.83 -13.62 2.73
CA LEU A 40 -5.12 -13.49 3.39
C LEU A 40 -6.26 -13.45 2.38
N GLY A 41 -6.06 -12.86 1.19
CA GLY A 41 -7.10 -12.73 0.18
C GLY A 41 -7.63 -14.07 -0.33
N ALA A 42 -6.75 -15.06 -0.49
CA ALA A 42 -7.17 -16.42 -0.85
C ALA A 42 -7.97 -17.09 0.28
N LEU A 43 -7.51 -16.98 1.53
CA LEU A 43 -8.19 -17.57 2.70
C LEU A 43 -9.55 -16.90 2.96
N ALA A 44 -9.60 -15.56 2.91
CA ALA A 44 -10.82 -14.79 3.03
C ALA A 44 -11.77 -15.06 1.87
N GLY A 45 -11.28 -15.14 0.63
CA GLY A 45 -12.07 -15.55 -0.53
C GLY A 45 -12.70 -16.94 -0.33
N GLN A 46 -11.93 -17.92 0.13
CA GLN A 46 -12.46 -19.25 0.46
C GLN A 46 -13.44 -19.25 1.65
N TYR A 47 -13.26 -18.36 2.63
CA TYR A 47 -14.17 -18.24 3.78
C TYR A 47 -15.50 -17.60 3.38
N LEU A 48 -15.49 -16.60 2.50
CA LEU A 48 -16.69 -15.90 2.04
C LEU A 48 -17.46 -16.68 0.96
N LEU A 49 -16.77 -17.53 0.17
CA LEU A 49 -17.40 -18.44 -0.78
C LEU A 49 -17.69 -19.78 -0.11
N GLY A 50 -18.94 -20.00 0.29
CA GLY A 50 -19.37 -21.23 0.94
C GLY A 50 -19.17 -22.50 0.09
N PRO A 51 -20.20 -23.06 -0.58
CA PRO A 51 -20.07 -24.33 -1.30
C PRO A 51 -19.27 -24.23 -2.61
N ASP A 52 -19.53 -23.19 -3.41
CA ASP A 52 -18.87 -22.96 -4.70
C ASP A 52 -17.64 -22.08 -4.46
N LYS A 53 -16.44 -22.62 -4.66
CA LYS A 53 -15.15 -21.94 -4.42
C LYS A 53 -14.48 -21.45 -5.69
N SER A 54 -15.20 -21.41 -6.81
CA SER A 54 -14.63 -21.11 -8.13
C SER A 54 -14.00 -19.70 -8.22
N LEU A 55 -14.41 -18.76 -7.37
CA LEU A 55 -13.89 -17.37 -7.34
C LEU A 55 -12.96 -17.09 -6.15
N ALA A 56 -12.39 -18.12 -5.49
CA ALA A 56 -11.51 -17.93 -4.34
C ALA A 56 -10.27 -17.05 -4.64
N THR A 57 -9.83 -16.96 -5.90
CA THR A 57 -8.71 -16.12 -6.34
C THR A 57 -9.11 -14.71 -6.77
N ALA A 58 -10.41 -14.42 -6.89
CA ALA A 58 -10.89 -13.12 -7.32
C ALA A 58 -10.43 -11.94 -6.43
N PRO A 59 -10.23 -12.07 -5.11
CA PRO A 59 -9.66 -11.01 -4.30
C PRO A 59 -8.23 -10.63 -4.73
N VAL A 60 -7.40 -11.63 -5.07
CA VAL A 60 -6.03 -11.42 -5.57
C VAL A 60 -6.05 -10.78 -6.96
N THR A 61 -7.00 -11.19 -7.81
CA THR A 61 -7.24 -10.53 -9.11
C THR A 61 -7.65 -9.08 -8.93
N GLY A 62 -8.54 -8.78 -7.99
CA GLY A 62 -8.95 -7.41 -7.64
C GLY A 62 -7.76 -6.54 -7.25
N PHE A 63 -6.89 -7.04 -6.38
CA PHE A 63 -5.63 -6.37 -6.01
C PHE A 63 -4.75 -6.06 -7.23
N ASN A 64 -4.48 -7.04 -8.09
CA ASN A 64 -3.63 -6.83 -9.27
C ASN A 64 -4.25 -5.83 -10.27
N ILE A 65 -5.57 -5.87 -10.46
CA ILE A 65 -6.28 -4.89 -11.28
C ILE A 65 -6.15 -3.50 -10.67
N GLY A 66 -6.32 -3.38 -9.35
CA GLY A 66 -6.12 -2.14 -8.60
C GLY A 66 -4.74 -1.54 -8.82
N VAL A 67 -3.69 -2.34 -8.65
CA VAL A 67 -2.30 -1.91 -8.91
C VAL A 67 -2.10 -1.48 -10.36
N ALA A 68 -2.65 -2.21 -11.33
CA ALA A 68 -2.53 -1.89 -12.74
C ALA A 68 -3.23 -0.57 -13.10
N LEU A 69 -4.47 -0.38 -12.61
CA LEU A 69 -5.24 0.85 -12.81
C LEU A 69 -4.61 2.03 -12.06
N GLY A 70 -4.05 1.79 -10.89
CA GLY A 70 -3.40 2.78 -10.03
C GLY A 70 -2.03 3.25 -10.54
N ALA A 71 -1.34 2.47 -11.38
CA ALA A 71 0.01 2.79 -11.84
C ALA A 71 0.10 4.11 -12.62
N LEU A 72 -0.80 4.32 -13.58
CA LEU A 72 -0.86 5.54 -14.40
C LEU A 72 -1.22 6.81 -13.58
N PRO A 73 -2.30 6.83 -12.77
CA PRO A 73 -2.61 7.99 -11.94
C PRO A 73 -1.57 8.22 -10.86
N ALA A 74 -0.99 7.17 -10.25
CA ALA A 74 0.09 7.33 -9.28
C ALA A 74 1.32 8.00 -9.91
N ALA A 75 1.71 7.61 -11.12
CA ALA A 75 2.80 8.25 -11.84
C ALA A 75 2.50 9.74 -12.13
N ALA A 76 1.26 10.08 -12.49
CA ALA A 76 0.84 11.46 -12.70
C ALA A 76 0.88 12.29 -11.40
N ILE A 77 0.39 11.74 -10.28
CA ILE A 77 0.41 12.40 -8.97
C ILE A 77 1.85 12.62 -8.49
N ILE A 78 2.73 11.62 -8.61
CA ILE A 78 4.14 11.75 -8.24
C ILE A 78 4.84 12.81 -9.10
N ARG A 79 4.51 12.92 -10.38
CA ARG A 79 5.04 13.97 -11.26
C ARG A 79 4.58 15.37 -10.86
N GLN A 80 3.36 15.53 -10.33
CA GLN A 80 2.80 16.84 -9.97
C GLN A 80 3.12 17.27 -8.52
N LEU A 81 2.98 16.37 -7.55
CA LEU A 81 3.14 16.66 -6.11
C LEU A 81 4.53 16.26 -5.58
N GLY A 82 5.36 15.64 -6.41
CA GLY A 82 6.64 15.05 -6.00
C GLY A 82 6.49 13.73 -5.22
N GLN A 83 7.61 13.08 -4.95
CA GLN A 83 7.62 11.72 -4.40
C GLN A 83 7.06 11.63 -2.97
N ARG A 84 7.25 12.66 -2.14
CA ARG A 84 6.65 12.71 -0.79
C ARG A 84 5.13 12.85 -0.84
N GLY A 85 4.62 13.76 -1.67
CA GLY A 85 3.17 13.96 -1.83
C GLY A 85 2.49 12.75 -2.47
N GLY A 86 3.15 12.11 -3.45
CA GLY A 86 2.69 10.85 -4.03
C GLY A 86 2.65 9.70 -3.02
N PHE A 87 3.65 9.60 -2.14
CA PHE A 87 3.63 8.61 -1.06
C PHE A 87 2.50 8.84 -0.05
N MET A 88 2.28 10.09 0.37
CA MET A 88 1.22 10.43 1.33
C MET A 88 -0.18 10.20 0.75
N THR A 89 -0.41 10.54 -0.52
CA THR A 89 -1.69 10.28 -1.18
C THR A 89 -1.94 8.78 -1.37
N GLY A 90 -0.92 8.03 -1.82
CA GLY A 90 -1.02 6.57 -1.96
C GLY A 90 -1.33 5.87 -0.64
N THR A 91 -0.64 6.24 0.45
CA THR A 91 -0.88 5.67 1.78
C THR A 91 -2.31 5.90 2.29
N VAL A 92 -2.90 7.08 2.02
CA VAL A 92 -4.31 7.37 2.38
C VAL A 92 -5.27 6.50 1.56
N ILE A 93 -5.04 6.37 0.25
CA ILE A 93 -5.89 5.54 -0.62
C ILE A 93 -5.84 4.07 -0.17
N THR A 94 -4.64 3.52 0.06
CA THR A 94 -4.47 2.15 0.56
C THR A 94 -5.11 1.96 1.93
N ALA A 95 -5.05 2.95 2.82
CA ALA A 95 -5.71 2.87 4.12
C ALA A 95 -7.24 2.79 3.97
N LEU A 96 -7.84 3.56 3.05
CA LEU A 96 -9.27 3.50 2.76
C LEU A 96 -9.66 2.14 2.17
N GLY A 97 -8.89 1.59 1.22
CA GLY A 97 -9.10 0.25 0.68
C GLY A 97 -9.07 -0.83 1.78
N GLY A 98 -8.10 -0.74 2.70
CA GLY A 98 -8.00 -1.62 3.86
C GLY A 98 -9.20 -1.55 4.81
N VAL A 99 -9.75 -0.35 5.04
CA VAL A 99 -10.99 -0.17 5.82
C VAL A 99 -12.18 -0.84 5.12
N VAL A 100 -12.33 -0.64 3.81
CA VAL A 100 -13.39 -1.28 3.01
C VAL A 100 -13.26 -2.80 3.04
N ALA A 101 -12.05 -3.33 2.86
CA ALA A 101 -11.79 -4.77 2.93
C ALA A 101 -12.11 -5.35 4.31
N THR A 102 -11.79 -4.62 5.39
CA THR A 102 -12.10 -5.03 6.76
C THR A 102 -13.62 -5.06 6.98
N LEU A 103 -14.35 -4.02 6.55
CA LEU A 103 -15.81 -3.96 6.64
C LEU A 103 -16.48 -5.11 5.86
N ALA A 104 -15.90 -5.51 4.72
CA ALA A 104 -16.37 -6.63 3.92
C ALA A 104 -16.22 -8.00 4.63
N LEU A 105 -15.32 -8.11 5.62
CA LEU A 105 -15.21 -9.32 6.44
C LEU A 105 -16.25 -9.34 7.57
N PHE A 106 -16.59 -8.18 8.14
CA PHE A 106 -17.63 -8.06 9.16
C PHE A 106 -19.05 -8.24 8.59
N HIS A 107 -19.29 -7.75 7.38
CA HIS A 107 -20.49 -8.05 6.61
C HIS A 107 -20.09 -9.02 5.50
N PRO A 108 -20.28 -10.35 5.64
CA PRO A 108 -19.75 -11.39 4.75
C PRO A 108 -20.36 -11.32 3.34
N ASN A 109 -20.01 -10.26 2.63
CA ASN A 109 -20.40 -9.93 1.28
C ASN A 109 -19.16 -10.11 0.43
N PHE A 110 -19.14 -11.22 -0.31
CA PHE A 110 -18.00 -11.61 -1.11
C PHE A 110 -17.55 -10.50 -2.06
N TRP A 111 -18.46 -9.74 -2.67
CA TRP A 111 -18.11 -8.75 -3.70
C TRP A 111 -17.44 -7.50 -3.15
N LEU A 112 -17.72 -7.12 -1.90
CA LEU A 112 -17.09 -5.96 -1.29
C LEU A 112 -15.61 -6.19 -0.98
N PHE A 113 -15.20 -7.45 -0.77
CA PHE A 113 -13.83 -7.76 -0.37
C PHE A 113 -12.81 -7.59 -1.52
N PRO A 114 -13.01 -8.15 -2.74
CA PRO A 114 -12.21 -7.82 -3.92
C PRO A 114 -12.23 -6.34 -4.28
N PHE A 115 -13.35 -5.64 -4.05
CA PHE A 115 -13.44 -4.20 -4.31
C PHE A 115 -12.56 -3.40 -3.34
N GLY A 116 -12.55 -3.76 -2.05
CA GLY A 116 -11.64 -3.16 -1.07
C GLY A 116 -10.17 -3.40 -1.39
N LEU A 117 -9.83 -4.58 -1.92
CA LEU A 117 -8.47 -4.92 -2.37
C LEU A 117 -8.05 -4.23 -3.68
N LEU A 118 -9.01 -3.82 -4.51
CA LEU A 118 -8.75 -3.08 -5.75
C LEU A 118 -8.32 -1.62 -5.49
N VAL A 119 -8.67 -1.07 -4.33
CA VAL A 119 -8.34 0.30 -3.91
C VAL A 119 -6.98 0.34 -3.23
#